data_AF-A0A9E3WZZ1-F1
#
_entry.id   AF-A0A9E3WZZ1-F1
#
_cell.length_a   1.000
_cell.length_b   1.000
_cell.length_c   1.000
_cell.angle_alpha   90.00
_cell.angle_beta   90.00
_cell.angle_gamma   90.00
#
_symmetry.space_group_name_H-M   'P 1'
#
loop_
_entity.id
_entity.type
_entity.pdbx_description
1 polymer ?
#
loop_
_entity_poly.entity_id
_entity_poly.type
_entity_poly.pdbx_seq_one_letter_code
_entity_poly.pdbx_strand_id
1 'polypeptide(L)' 'MEQQFEAIIQQSGKRVLLRLPFDPDQTWGRKERHDVTGTVNGIKIRGPLLLENEQHFLALGPAWRRNSGLDAGTKVT' A
#
# COMPACT_ATOMS: atom_id res chain seq x y z
N MET A 1 16.96 1.78 -1.01
CA MET A 1 16.35 2.70 -0.04
C MET A 1 15.15 2.00 0.53
N GLU A 2 15.13 1.85 1.85
CA GLU A 2 14.02 1.30 2.61
C GLU A 2 13.32 2.48 3.32
N GLN A 3 12.00 2.55 3.21
CA GLN A 3 11.19 3.63 3.77
C GLN A 3 10.12 2.99 4.65
N GLN A 4 10.08 3.39 5.92
CA GLN A 4 9.09 2.92 6.88
C GLN A 4 8.15 4.07 7.26
N PHE A 5 6.86 3.80 7.28
CA PHE A 5 5.83 4.79 7.55
C PHE A 5 4.58 4.10 8.06
N GLU A 6 3.78 4.82 8.84
CA GLU A 6 2.50 4.31 9.28
C GLU A 6 1.41 4.67 8.25
N ALA A 7 0.52 3.72 7.95
CA ALA A 7 -0.58 3.92 7.04
C ALA A 7 -1.87 3.29 7.59
N ILE A 8 -3.01 3.77 7.10
CA ILE A 8 -4.32 3.19 7.41
C ILE A 8 -4.81 2.47 6.17
N ILE A 9 -5.21 1.21 6.35
CA ILE A 9 -5.85 0.44 5.29
C ILE A 9 -7.25 1.00 5.07
N GLN A 10 -7.55 1.37 3.83
CA GLN A 10 -8.86 1.87 3.41
C GLN A 10 -9.60 0.82 2.58
N GLN A 11 -10.92 0.84 2.64
CA GLN A 11 -11.76 0.05 1.73
C GLN A 11 -12.35 0.97 0.66
N SER A 12 -12.15 0.61 -0.60
CA SER A 12 -12.79 1.24 -1.75
C SER A 12 -13.64 0.19 -2.47
N GLY A 13 -14.95 0.19 -2.17
CA GLY A 13 -15.89 -0.82 -2.66
C GLY A 13 -15.52 -2.24 -2.23
N LYS A 14 -15.19 -3.10 -3.20
CA LYS A 14 -14.75 -4.49 -2.96
C LYS A 14 -13.23 -4.62 -2.78
N ARG A 15 -12.47 -3.53 -2.98
CA ARG A 15 -11.02 -3.50 -2.90
C ARG A 15 -10.58 -2.96 -1.54
N VAL A 16 -9.51 -3.51 -1.03
CA VAL A 16 -8.82 -3.00 0.15
C VAL A 16 -7.52 -2.38 -0.34
N LEU A 17 -7.30 -1.12 0.00
CA LEU A 17 -6.23 -0.28 -0.51
C LEU A 17 -5.48 0.33 0.67
N LEU A 18 -4.16 0.23 0.68
CA LEU A 18 -3.32 0.93 1.65
C LEU A 18 -2.88 2.25 1.04
N ARG A 19 -3.34 3.37 1.62
CA ARG A 19 -2.96 4.71 1.17
C ARG A 19 -1.56 5.04 1.68
N LEU A 20 -0.66 5.46 0.78
CA LEU A 20 0.66 5.92 1.20
C LEU A 20 0.54 7.34 1.80
N PRO A 21 1.19 7.63 2.94
CA PRO A 21 1.14 8.96 3.57
C PRO A 21 2.08 9.97 2.91
N PHE A 22 2.81 9.58 1.86
CA PHE A 22 3.72 10.43 1.10
C PHE A 22 3.55 10.18 -0.39
N ASP A 23 4.13 11.08 -1.18
CA ASP A 23 4.14 10.98 -2.63
C ASP A 23 5.39 10.22 -3.12
N PRO A 24 5.23 8.99 -3.67
CA PRO A 24 6.34 8.20 -4.20
C PRO A 24 6.95 8.80 -5.47
N ASP A 25 6.23 9.63 -6.20
CA ASP A 25 6.72 10.32 -7.39
C ASP A 25 7.81 11.34 -7.01
N GLN A 26 7.57 12.10 -5.94
CA GLN A 26 8.55 13.02 -5.36
C GLN A 26 9.70 12.29 -4.65
N THR A 27 9.43 11.17 -3.97
CA THR A 27 10.43 10.49 -3.14
C THR A 27 11.33 9.56 -3.95
N TRP A 28 10.77 8.85 -4.93
CA TRP A 28 11.47 7.83 -5.73
C TRP A 28 11.66 8.25 -7.20
N GLY A 29 11.13 9.40 -7.58
CA GLY A 29 11.14 9.91 -8.95
C GLY A 29 9.93 9.44 -9.75
N ARG A 30 9.43 10.31 -10.63
CA ARG A 30 8.25 10.05 -11.46
C ARG A 30 8.38 8.79 -12.30
N LYS A 31 7.45 7.85 -12.11
CA LYS A 31 7.36 6.63 -12.91
C LYS A 31 5.91 6.35 -13.27
N GLU A 32 5.71 5.83 -14.48
CA GLU A 32 4.39 5.35 -14.93
C GLU A 32 3.87 4.24 -14.00
N ARG A 33 4.78 3.45 -13.43
CA ARG A 33 4.47 2.38 -12.48
C ARG A 33 5.56 2.25 -11.43
N HIS A 34 5.14 2.21 -10.17
CA HIS A 34 6.01 1.92 -9.04
C HIS A 34 5.75 0.50 -8.53
N ASP A 35 6.57 -0.46 -8.94
CA ASP A 35 6.55 -1.80 -8.33
C ASP A 35 7.34 -1.77 -7.01
N VAL A 36 6.64 -2.02 -5.90
CA VAL A 36 7.20 -2.00 -4.55
C VAL A 36 7.30 -3.42 -3.99
N THR A 37 8.31 -3.64 -3.16
CA THR A 37 8.44 -4.81 -2.31
C THR A 37 8.67 -4.32 -0.90
N GLY A 38 7.93 -4.85 0.06
CA GLY A 38 8.01 -4.40 1.45
C GLY A 38 7.36 -5.38 2.40
N THR A 39 7.14 -4.92 3.62
CA THR A 39 6.38 -5.64 4.63
C THR A 39 5.31 -4.72 5.21
N VAL A 40 4.11 -5.24 5.42
CA VAL A 40 3.05 -4.55 6.16
C VAL A 40 2.78 -5.36 7.41
N ASN A 41 3.02 -4.80 8.58
CA ASN A 41 2.88 -5.51 9.86
C ASN A 41 3.65 -6.86 9.88
N GLY A 42 4.86 -6.87 9.31
CA GLY A 42 5.71 -8.08 9.19
C GLY A 42 5.36 -9.01 8.01
N ILE A 43 4.31 -8.73 7.25
CA ILE A 43 3.83 -9.58 6.15
C ILE A 43 4.41 -9.08 4.84
N LYS A 44 5.16 -9.96 4.15
CA LYS A 44 5.78 -9.61 2.86
C LYS A 44 4.72 -9.31 1.81
N ILE A 45 4.83 -8.13 1.23
CA ILE A 45 3.99 -7.64 0.15
C ILE A 45 4.85 -7.33 -1.06
N ARG A 46 4.29 -7.57 -2.25
CA ARG A 46 4.91 -7.21 -3.52
C ARG A 46 3.82 -6.86 -4.50
N GLY A 47 3.90 -5.68 -5.09
CA GLY A 47 2.94 -5.27 -6.09
C GLY A 47 3.16 -3.86 -6.58
N PRO A 48 2.46 -3.48 -7.66
CA PRO A 48 2.44 -2.11 -8.12
C PRO A 48 1.65 -1.21 -7.17
N LEU A 49 2.11 0.02 -7.01
CA LEU A 49 1.28 1.11 -6.54
C LEU A 49 0.30 1.52 -7.64
N LEU A 50 -0.96 1.67 -7.26
CA LEU A 50 -2.01 2.25 -8.06
C LEU A 50 -2.03 3.76 -7.82
N LEU A 51 -2.16 4.54 -8.89
CA LEU A 51 -2.41 5.96 -8.81
C LEU A 51 -3.91 6.20 -9.03
N GLU A 52 -4.57 6.82 -8.06
CA GLU A 52 -5.99 7.18 -8.15
C GLU A 52 -6.17 8.58 -7.54
N ASN A 53 -6.80 9.53 -8.26
CA ASN A 53 -7.00 10.91 -7.77
C ASN A 53 -5.72 11.56 -7.19
N GLU A 54 -4.60 11.47 -7.92
CA GLU A 54 -3.27 12.02 -7.50
C GLU A 54 -2.71 11.39 -6.21
N GLN A 55 -3.32 10.32 -5.72
CA GLN A 55 -2.89 9.61 -4.53
C GLN A 55 -2.43 8.19 -4.89
N HIS A 56 -1.32 7.79 -4.29
CA HIS A 56 -0.76 6.46 -4.47
C HIS A 56 -1.30 5.47 -3.42
N PHE A 57 -1.70 4.30 -3.89
CA PHE A 57 -2.27 3.22 -3.09
C PHE A 57 -1.63 1.90 -3.41
N LEU A 58 -1.43 1.07 -2.39
CA LEU A 58 -1.10 -0.33 -2.59
C LEU A 58 -2.39 -1.16 -2.48
N ALA A 59 -2.77 -1.85 -3.56
CA ALA A 59 -3.91 -2.75 -3.50
C ALA A 59 -3.57 -4.00 -2.67
N LEU A 60 -4.36 -4.26 -1.64
CA LEU A 60 -4.26 -5.47 -0.82
C LEU A 60 -5.24 -6.54 -1.34
N GLY A 61 -4.70 -7.40 -2.20
CA GLY A 61 -5.39 -8.57 -2.70
C GLY A 61 -5.88 -9.52 -1.59
N PRO A 62 -6.91 -10.33 -1.87
CA PRO A 62 -7.48 -11.26 -0.89
C PRO A 62 -6.47 -12.30 -0.37
N ALA A 63 -5.44 -12.62 -1.15
CA ALA A 63 -4.38 -13.55 -0.74
C ALA A 63 -3.59 -13.03 0.48
N TRP A 64 -3.29 -11.73 0.54
CA TRP A 64 -2.57 -11.15 1.67
C TRP A 64 -3.47 -10.88 2.87
N ARG A 65 -4.77 -10.66 2.66
CA ARG A 65 -5.75 -10.45 3.75
C ARG A 65 -6.11 -11.74 4.47
N ARG A 66 -5.94 -12.90 3.81
CA ARG A 66 -6.22 -14.19 4.40
C ARG A 66 -5.21 -14.46 5.53
N ASN A 67 -5.69 -14.37 6.78
CA ASN A 67 -4.95 -14.72 8.00
C ASN A 67 -3.87 -13.71 8.43
N SER A 68 -4.05 -12.43 8.12
CA SER A 68 -3.05 -11.38 8.34
C SER A 68 -3.50 -10.19 9.19
N GLY A 69 -4.81 -10.04 9.42
CA GLY A 69 -5.39 -8.87 10.09
C GLY A 69 -5.26 -7.57 9.27
N LEU A 70 -4.94 -7.66 7.98
CA LEU A 70 -4.86 -6.52 7.05
C LEU A 70 -6.25 -6.10 6.57
N ASP A 71 -7.12 -5.78 7.52
CA ASP A 71 -8.49 -5.36 7.30
C ASP A 71 -8.60 -3.83 7.18
N ALA A 72 -9.68 -3.36 6.59
CA ALA A 72 -9.92 -1.93 6.46
C ALA A 72 -10.13 -1.28 7.83
N GLY A 73 -9.54 -0.09 8.02
CA GLY A 73 -9.49 0.62 9.30
C GLY A 73 -8.27 0.26 10.15
N THR A 74 -7.54 -0.81 9.83
CA THR A 74 -6.34 -1.20 10.58
C THR A 74 -5.20 -0.22 10.29
N LYS A 75 -4.58 0.29 11.36
CA LYS A 75 -3.31 1.03 11.31
C LYS A 75 -2.16 0.02 11.22
N VAL A 76 -1.28 0.21 10.24
CA VAL A 76 -0.16 -0.68 9.95
C VAL A 76 1.12 0.11 9.74
N THR A 77 2.25 -0.59 9.85
CA THR A 77 3.61 -0.07 9.67
C THR A 77 4.38 -0.93 8.70
#